data_AF-A0A367M1J1-F1
#
_entry.id   AF-A0A367M1J1-F1
#
_cell.length_a   1.000
_cell.length_b   1.000
_cell.length_c   1.000
_cell.angle_alpha   90.00
_cell.angle_beta   90.00
_cell.angle_gamma   90.00
#
_symmetry.space_group_name_H-M   'P 1'
#
loop_
_entity.id
_entity.type
_entity.pdbx_description
1 polymer ?
#
loop_
_entity_poly.entity_id
_entity_poly.type
_entity_poly.pdbx_seq_one_letter_code
_entity_poly.pdbx_strand_id
1 'polypeptide(L)'
;MSLRLRLTLILGSAFILLWSLAAAWMLCDLRGQMMRSFDQRLAASARMVAGLLQQLPQPQPADGQTTRLSAEQLGIPNGMACQVSSLRGEVLAQSHATPERALDSTASGFRDQEINGVLWRSFTVQAGDLRVSTADRLEERDVLQRSVVVAAAVPVTVALLGSLALLWLGAGQGLAPLKRIRDALTRRGADSLEPLELAALPSELKPLVETQNQLFQRIAQAIERERRLTGDAAHELRSPLTAIKTHLQVARMTEGAAAEQA
;
A
#
# COMPACT_ATOMS: atom_id res chain seq x y z
N MET A 1 -1.95 23.64 -3.15
CA MET A 1 -1.76 22.30 -2.55
C MET A 1 -0.34 22.21 -1.97
N SER A 2 -0.18 21.90 -0.68
CA SER A 2 1.16 21.86 -0.06
C SER A 2 2.00 20.71 -0.62
N LEU A 3 3.30 20.92 -0.78
CA LEU A 3 4.23 19.91 -1.31
C LEU A 3 4.23 18.64 -0.43
N ARG A 4 4.04 18.83 0.89
CA ARG A 4 3.81 17.76 1.86
C ARG A 4 2.61 16.90 1.48
N LEU A 5 1.43 17.53 1.28
CA LEU A 5 0.19 16.82 0.99
C LEU A 5 0.29 16.03 -0.33
N ARG A 6 0.91 16.63 -1.36
CA ARG A 6 1.10 15.95 -2.64
C ARG A 6 2.01 14.73 -2.51
N LEU A 7 3.12 14.85 -1.77
CA LEU A 7 4.09 13.78 -1.57
C LEU A 7 3.51 12.66 -0.71
N THR A 8 2.80 12.99 0.37
CA THR A 8 2.10 12.00 1.21
C THR A 8 0.98 11.30 0.46
N LEU A 9 0.25 12.01 -0.43
CA LEU A 9 -0.81 11.39 -1.22
C LEU A 9 -0.25 10.44 -2.29
N ILE A 10 0.82 10.81 -2.99
CA ILE A 10 1.42 9.95 -4.03
C ILE A 10 2.10 8.73 -3.40
N LEU A 11 2.94 8.92 -2.38
CA LEU A 11 3.59 7.79 -1.71
C LEU A 11 2.56 6.95 -0.97
N GLY A 12 1.62 7.58 -0.27
CA GLY A 12 0.54 6.89 0.43
C GLY A 12 -0.34 6.07 -0.51
N SER A 13 -0.73 6.61 -1.67
CA SER A 13 -1.56 5.87 -2.63
C SER A 13 -0.80 4.70 -3.25
N ALA A 14 0.45 4.89 -3.66
CA ALA A 14 1.28 3.81 -4.19
C ALA A 14 1.47 2.69 -3.15
N PHE A 15 1.66 3.07 -1.89
CA PHE A 15 1.85 2.14 -0.79
C PHE A 15 0.56 1.37 -0.46
N ILE A 16 -0.59 2.04 -0.41
CA ILE A 16 -1.91 1.40 -0.27
C ILE A 16 -2.15 0.41 -1.40
N LEU A 17 -1.82 0.79 -2.64
CA LEU A 17 -2.03 -0.05 -3.82
C LEU A 17 -1.16 -1.31 -3.74
N LEU A 18 0.12 -1.17 -3.37
CA LEU A 18 1.04 -2.29 -3.20
C LEU A 18 0.61 -3.23 -2.07
N TRP A 19 0.21 -2.68 -0.92
CA TRP A 19 -0.30 -3.47 0.21
C TRP A 19 -1.60 -4.19 -0.13
N SER A 20 -2.50 -3.54 -0.85
CA SER A 20 -3.75 -4.15 -1.29
C SER A 20 -3.49 -5.30 -2.26
N LEU A 21 -2.52 -5.13 -3.17
CA LEU A 21 -2.13 -6.18 -4.12
C LEU A 21 -1.49 -7.38 -3.39
N ALA A 22 -0.59 -7.14 -2.45
CA ALA A 22 0.03 -8.17 -1.63
C ALA A 22 -1.01 -8.93 -0.78
N ALA A 23 -1.93 -8.20 -0.14
CA ALA A 23 -3.01 -8.78 0.63
C ALA A 23 -3.94 -9.62 -0.24
N ALA A 24 -4.36 -9.10 -1.40
CA ALA A 24 -5.20 -9.83 -2.34
C ALA A 24 -4.51 -11.10 -2.84
N TRP A 25 -3.22 -11.03 -3.18
CA TRP A 25 -2.44 -12.19 -3.59
C TRP A 25 -2.37 -13.24 -2.48
N MET A 26 -2.08 -12.84 -1.24
CA MET A 26 -2.01 -13.74 -0.09
C MET A 26 -3.37 -14.39 0.23
N LEU A 27 -4.48 -13.65 0.15
CA LEU A 27 -5.82 -14.22 0.33
C LEU A 27 -6.18 -15.22 -0.78
N CYS A 28 -5.83 -14.92 -2.03
CA CYS A 28 -6.05 -15.83 -3.16
C CYS A 28 -5.20 -17.10 -3.02
N ASP A 29 -3.94 -16.96 -2.62
CA ASP A 29 -3.03 -18.09 -2.41
C ASP A 29 -3.50 -18.99 -1.24
N LEU A 30 -3.84 -18.40 -0.09
CA LEU A 30 -4.40 -19.14 1.06
C LEU A 30 -5.68 -19.89 0.68
N ARG A 31 -6.61 -19.24 -0.04
CA ARG A 31 -7.83 -19.90 -0.54
C ARG A 31 -7.51 -21.07 -1.48
N GLY A 32 -6.55 -20.89 -2.39
CA GLY A 32 -6.14 -21.90 -3.36
C GLY A 32 -5.39 -23.09 -2.74
N GLN A 33 -4.53 -22.85 -1.75
CA GLN A 33 -3.83 -23.92 -1.01
C GLN A 33 -4.80 -24.73 -0.16
N MET A 34 -5.74 -24.04 0.50
CA MET A 34 -6.75 -24.67 1.33
C MET A 34 -7.60 -25.64 0.48
N MET A 35 -8.16 -25.22 -0.65
CA MET A 35 -8.98 -26.09 -1.53
C MET A 35 -8.26 -27.35 -2.01
N ARG A 36 -6.98 -27.25 -2.39
CA ARG A 36 -6.17 -28.40 -2.82
C ARG A 36 -6.04 -29.47 -1.74
N SER A 37 -5.87 -29.06 -0.48
CA SER A 37 -5.71 -30.00 0.63
C SER A 37 -6.98 -30.82 0.92
N PHE A 38 -8.15 -30.26 0.65
CA PHE A 38 -9.43 -30.95 0.85
C PHE A 38 -9.79 -31.88 -0.30
N ASP A 39 -9.51 -31.47 -1.53
CA ASP A 39 -9.64 -32.32 -2.70
C ASP A 39 -8.79 -33.58 -2.58
N GLN A 40 -7.56 -33.45 -2.04
CA GLN A 40 -6.69 -34.59 -1.76
C GLN A 40 -7.28 -35.53 -0.70
N ARG A 41 -7.89 -35.00 0.36
CA ARG A 41 -8.54 -35.81 1.42
C ARG A 41 -9.75 -36.58 0.89
N LEU A 42 -10.62 -35.92 0.12
CA LEU A 42 -11.76 -36.55 -0.54
C LEU A 42 -11.31 -37.69 -1.47
N ALA A 43 -10.36 -37.41 -2.35
CA ALA A 43 -9.85 -38.42 -3.29
C ALA A 43 -9.15 -39.60 -2.59
N ALA A 44 -8.40 -39.35 -1.51
CA ALA A 44 -7.75 -40.41 -0.74
C ALA A 44 -8.77 -41.31 -0.04
N SER A 45 -9.81 -40.73 0.59
CA SER A 45 -10.86 -41.48 1.27
C SER A 45 -11.69 -42.34 0.31
N ALA A 46 -12.10 -41.78 -0.84
CA ALA A 46 -12.85 -42.53 -1.85
C ALA A 46 -12.06 -43.72 -2.41
N ARG A 47 -10.75 -43.53 -2.65
CA ARG A 47 -9.87 -44.62 -3.13
C ARG A 47 -9.64 -45.69 -2.06
N MET A 48 -9.52 -45.30 -0.79
CA MET A 48 -9.41 -46.26 0.32
C MET A 48 -10.66 -47.14 0.40
N VAL A 49 -11.85 -46.52 0.38
CA VAL A 49 -13.14 -47.25 0.40
C VAL A 49 -13.29 -48.13 -0.84
N ALA A 50 -12.94 -47.61 -2.02
CA ALA A 50 -12.94 -48.40 -3.26
C ALA A 50 -12.02 -49.63 -3.18
N GLY A 51 -10.83 -49.48 -2.58
CA GLY A 51 -9.90 -50.59 -2.36
C GLY A 51 -10.43 -51.64 -1.39
N LEU A 52 -11.07 -51.23 -0.29
CA LEU A 52 -11.70 -52.14 0.68
C LEU A 52 -12.87 -52.92 0.05
N LEU A 53 -13.69 -52.25 -0.77
CA LEU A 53 -14.81 -52.89 -1.45
C LEU A 53 -14.38 -53.90 -2.52
N GLN A 54 -13.19 -53.74 -3.11
CA GLN A 54 -12.62 -54.76 -4.02
C GLN A 54 -12.16 -56.02 -3.28
N GLN A 55 -11.84 -55.93 -1.99
CA GLN A 55 -11.41 -57.08 -1.18
C GLN A 55 -12.59 -57.85 -0.58
N LEU A 56 -13.75 -57.21 -0.47
CA LEU A 56 -14.98 -57.82 0.01
C LEU A 56 -15.72 -58.51 -1.15
N PRO A 57 -16.19 -59.76 -1.00
CA PRO A 57 -17.14 -60.36 -1.94
C PRO A 57 -18.32 -59.43 -2.22
N GLN A 58 -18.60 -59.21 -3.51
CA GLN A 58 -19.67 -58.33 -4.01
C GLN A 58 -20.96 -58.51 -3.19
N PRO A 59 -21.48 -57.46 -2.52
CA PRO A 59 -22.77 -57.54 -1.88
C PRO A 59 -23.83 -57.80 -2.96
N GLN A 60 -24.35 -59.02 -3.03
CA GLN A 60 -25.59 -59.26 -3.78
C GLN A 60 -26.71 -58.46 -3.08
N PRO A 61 -27.54 -57.73 -3.84
CA PRO A 61 -28.66 -56.98 -3.27
C PRO A 61 -29.68 -57.98 -2.69
N ALA A 62 -29.49 -58.35 -1.42
CA ALA A 62 -30.43 -59.16 -0.68
C ALA A 62 -31.47 -58.22 -0.06
N ASP A 63 -32.71 -58.35 -0.53
CA ASP A 63 -33.94 -57.81 0.09
C ASP A 63 -33.98 -56.31 0.36
N GLY A 64 -33.88 -55.46 -0.68
CA GLY A 64 -34.49 -54.12 -0.71
C GLY A 64 -34.17 -53.12 0.42
N GLN A 65 -33.29 -53.49 1.35
CA GLN A 65 -32.87 -52.72 2.50
C GLN A 65 -31.50 -52.17 2.16
N THR A 66 -31.41 -50.85 2.10
CA THR A 66 -30.14 -50.14 2.02
C THR A 66 -29.31 -50.52 3.25
N THR A 67 -28.27 -51.32 3.07
CA THR A 67 -27.35 -51.70 4.15
C THR A 67 -26.64 -50.43 4.63
N ARG A 68 -27.11 -49.88 5.76
CA ARG A 68 -26.50 -48.71 6.39
C ARG A 68 -25.21 -49.16 7.07
N LEU A 69 -24.11 -49.13 6.32
CA LEU A 69 -22.77 -49.34 6.85
C LEU A 69 -22.37 -48.11 7.68
N SER A 70 -21.85 -48.34 8.89
CA SER A 70 -21.45 -47.25 9.79
C SER A 70 -20.17 -46.57 9.29
N ALA A 71 -20.06 -45.25 9.47
CA ALA A 71 -18.90 -44.46 9.04
C ALA A 71 -17.57 -45.00 9.59
N GLU A 72 -17.60 -45.54 10.82
CA GLU A 72 -16.45 -46.17 11.49
C GLU A 72 -15.99 -47.46 10.80
N GLN A 73 -16.91 -48.25 10.24
CA GLN A 73 -16.58 -49.47 9.48
C GLN A 73 -15.94 -49.16 8.12
N LEU A 74 -16.18 -47.94 7.60
CA LEU A 74 -15.64 -47.46 6.33
C LEU A 74 -14.33 -46.64 6.52
N GLY A 75 -13.87 -46.42 7.75
CA GLY A 75 -12.65 -45.67 8.04
C GLY A 75 -12.73 -44.19 7.70
N ILE A 76 -13.93 -43.61 7.69
CA ILE A 76 -14.16 -42.23 7.22
C ILE A 76 -14.15 -41.26 8.41
N PRO A 77 -13.34 -40.18 8.36
CA PRO A 77 -13.35 -39.13 9.37
C PRO A 77 -14.74 -38.50 9.57
N ASN A 78 -15.05 -38.15 10.82
CA ASN A 78 -16.29 -37.46 11.19
C ASN A 78 -16.51 -36.19 10.35
N GLY A 79 -17.73 -36.02 9.82
CA GLY A 79 -18.11 -34.87 8.99
C GLY A 79 -18.19 -35.16 7.48
N MET A 80 -17.60 -36.25 7.00
CA MET A 80 -17.69 -36.65 5.57
C MET A 80 -18.81 -37.66 5.33
N ALA A 81 -19.56 -37.41 4.26
CA ALA A 81 -20.56 -38.31 3.72
C ALA A 81 -19.90 -39.31 2.76
N CYS A 82 -20.40 -40.54 2.74
CA CYS A 82 -19.99 -41.54 1.77
C CYS A 82 -21.20 -42.32 1.29
N GLN A 83 -21.22 -42.59 0.00
CA GLN A 83 -22.24 -43.34 -0.69
C GLN A 83 -21.59 -44.30 -1.67
N VAL A 84 -22.02 -45.55 -1.62
CA VAL A 84 -21.65 -46.58 -2.57
C VAL A 84 -22.89 -46.87 -3.40
N SER A 85 -22.79 -46.69 -4.72
CA SER A 85 -23.86 -46.95 -5.67
C SER A 85 -23.42 -47.94 -6.74
N SER A 86 -24.38 -48.67 -7.32
CA SER A 86 -24.18 -49.43 -8.55
C SER A 86 -24.03 -48.48 -9.74
N LEU A 87 -23.45 -48.95 -10.86
CA LEU A 87 -23.43 -48.20 -12.13
C LEU A 87 -24.84 -47.80 -12.63
N ARG A 88 -25.88 -48.51 -12.18
CA ARG A 88 -27.30 -48.21 -12.48
C ARG A 88 -27.89 -47.10 -11.59
N GLY A 89 -27.12 -46.57 -10.63
CA GLY A 89 -27.55 -45.51 -9.72
C GLY A 89 -28.24 -46.01 -8.44
N GLU A 90 -28.39 -47.32 -8.25
CA GLU A 90 -28.93 -47.90 -7.02
C GLU A 90 -27.94 -47.73 -5.86
N VAL A 91 -28.40 -47.23 -4.72
CA VAL A 91 -27.57 -47.02 -3.54
C VAL A 91 -27.45 -48.32 -2.75
N LEU A 92 -26.23 -48.81 -2.60
CA LEU A 92 -25.92 -50.09 -1.93
C LEU A 92 -25.50 -49.89 -0.48
N ALA A 93 -24.78 -48.81 -0.20
CA ALA A 93 -24.41 -48.41 1.15
C ALA A 93 -24.28 -46.89 1.29
N GLN A 94 -24.57 -46.39 2.49
CA GLN A 94 -24.41 -44.97 2.81
C GLN A 94 -23.96 -44.79 4.26
N SER A 95 -23.06 -43.84 4.48
CA SER A 95 -22.65 -43.37 5.80
C SER A 95 -23.77 -42.56 6.48
N HIS A 96 -23.77 -42.53 7.82
CA HIS A 96 -24.73 -41.78 8.63
C HIS A 96 -24.68 -40.26 8.40
N ALA A 97 -23.56 -39.73 7.89
CA ALA A 97 -23.40 -38.31 7.56
C ALA A 97 -23.93 -37.93 6.17
N THR A 98 -24.39 -38.91 5.37
CA THR A 98 -24.84 -38.69 3.99
C THR A 98 -26.24 -38.06 3.95
N PRO A 99 -26.48 -37.02 3.13
CA PRO A 99 -27.80 -36.40 2.99
C PRO A 99 -28.88 -37.41 2.59
N GLU A 100 -30.14 -37.17 2.97
CA GLU A 100 -31.29 -38.02 2.59
C GLU A 100 -31.48 -38.11 1.07
N ARG A 101 -31.02 -37.08 0.33
CA ARG A 101 -30.98 -37.09 -1.13
C ARG A 101 -29.65 -37.69 -1.60
N ALA A 102 -29.74 -38.71 -2.45
CA ALA A 102 -28.58 -39.37 -3.05
C ALA A 102 -27.62 -38.35 -3.69
N LEU A 103 -26.32 -38.48 -3.40
CA LEU A 103 -25.27 -37.72 -4.07
C LEU A 103 -25.33 -37.99 -5.57
N ASP A 104 -25.20 -36.94 -6.39
CA ASP A 104 -25.10 -37.13 -7.84
C ASP A 104 -23.74 -37.76 -8.15
N SER A 105 -23.78 -39.07 -8.31
CA SER A 105 -22.62 -39.91 -8.57
C SER A 105 -22.54 -40.28 -10.05
N THR A 106 -23.23 -39.57 -10.96
CA THR A 106 -23.34 -40.06 -12.35
C THR A 106 -22.00 -40.01 -13.12
N ALA A 107 -21.13 -39.05 -12.78
CA ALA A 107 -19.81 -38.86 -13.39
C ALA A 107 -18.68 -39.07 -12.36
N SER A 108 -17.59 -39.68 -12.80
CA SER A 108 -16.34 -39.79 -12.03
C SER A 108 -15.63 -38.44 -11.96
N GLY A 109 -14.98 -38.16 -10.82
CA GLY A 109 -14.24 -36.91 -10.58
C GLY A 109 -14.86 -36.02 -9.50
N PHE A 110 -14.38 -34.78 -9.43
CA PHE A 110 -14.88 -33.77 -8.49
C PHE A 110 -16.16 -33.12 -9.03
N ARG A 111 -17.14 -32.92 -8.16
CA ARG A 111 -18.40 -32.23 -8.46
C ARG A 111 -18.84 -31.41 -7.28
N ASP A 112 -19.27 -30.18 -7.55
CA ASP A 112 -19.95 -29.35 -6.57
C ASP A 112 -21.45 -29.53 -6.75
N GLN A 113 -22.18 -29.76 -5.67
CA GLN A 113 -23.62 -30.03 -5.68
C GLN A 113 -24.28 -29.40 -4.45
N GLU A 114 -25.45 -28.82 -4.65
CA GLU A 114 -26.25 -28.25 -3.57
C GLU A 114 -27.30 -29.26 -3.12
N ILE A 115 -27.29 -29.63 -1.83
CA ILE A 115 -28.30 -30.51 -1.23
C ILE A 115 -28.86 -29.84 0.01
N ASN A 116 -30.19 -29.67 0.04
CA ASN A 116 -30.91 -29.05 1.15
C ASN A 116 -30.39 -27.64 1.50
N GLY A 117 -30.00 -26.86 0.49
CA GLY A 117 -29.44 -25.51 0.64
C GLY A 117 -27.97 -25.47 1.05
N VAL A 118 -27.34 -26.63 1.28
CA VAL A 118 -25.92 -26.74 1.66
C VAL A 118 -25.09 -27.09 0.43
N LEU A 119 -23.99 -26.36 0.21
CA LEU A 119 -23.03 -26.69 -0.84
C LEU A 119 -22.12 -27.84 -0.39
N TRP A 120 -22.07 -28.90 -1.18
CA TRP A 120 -21.21 -30.06 -0.98
C TRP A 120 -20.23 -30.21 -2.14
N ARG A 121 -18.99 -30.59 -1.83
CA ARG A 121 -18.04 -31.03 -2.84
C ARG A 121 -17.86 -32.53 -2.72
N SER A 122 -18.22 -33.24 -3.78
CA SER A 122 -18.14 -34.69 -3.88
C SER A 122 -17.00 -35.12 -4.80
N PHE A 123 -16.37 -36.24 -4.47
CA PHE A 123 -15.43 -36.94 -5.33
C PHE A 123 -15.93 -38.36 -5.54
N THR A 124 -16.07 -38.73 -6.80
CA THR A 124 -16.63 -40.02 -7.21
C THR A 124 -15.59 -40.82 -7.98
N VAL A 125 -15.38 -42.07 -7.58
CA VAL A 125 -14.49 -43.03 -8.26
C VAL A 125 -15.25 -44.31 -8.61
N GLN A 126 -14.95 -44.87 -9.78
CA GLN A 126 -15.51 -46.15 -10.21
C GLN A 126 -14.56 -47.29 -9.82
N ALA A 127 -15.10 -48.35 -9.22
CA ALA A 127 -14.40 -49.55 -8.81
C ALA A 127 -15.16 -50.78 -9.30
N GLY A 128 -14.90 -51.21 -10.54
CA GLY A 128 -15.67 -52.27 -11.21
C GLY A 128 -17.11 -51.82 -11.52
N ASP A 129 -18.08 -52.61 -11.08
CA ASP A 129 -19.53 -52.34 -11.22
C ASP A 129 -20.10 -51.45 -10.10
N LEU A 130 -19.23 -50.97 -9.23
CA LEU A 130 -19.56 -50.09 -8.12
C LEU A 130 -18.96 -48.71 -8.33
N ARG A 131 -19.61 -47.73 -7.71
CA ARG A 131 -19.18 -46.35 -7.69
C ARG A 131 -19.18 -45.86 -6.25
N VAL A 132 -18.07 -45.27 -5.86
CA VAL A 132 -17.84 -44.76 -4.51
C VAL A 132 -17.79 -43.25 -4.59
N SER A 133 -18.73 -42.60 -3.93
CA SER A 133 -18.80 -41.15 -3.81
C SER A 133 -18.53 -40.76 -2.36
N THR A 134 -17.58 -39.86 -2.16
CA THR A 134 -17.33 -39.20 -0.87
C THR A 134 -17.67 -37.73 -1.01
N ALA A 135 -18.25 -37.11 0.02
CA ALA A 135 -18.60 -35.71 -0.02
C ALA A 135 -18.31 -35.03 1.32
N ASP A 136 -17.88 -33.77 1.24
CA ASP A 136 -17.60 -32.92 2.40
C ASP A 136 -18.43 -31.63 2.32
N ARG A 137 -18.86 -31.11 3.47
CA ARG A 137 -19.68 -29.89 3.56
C ARG A 137 -18.78 -28.68 3.36
N LEU A 138 -19.15 -27.78 2.45
CA LEU A 138 -18.42 -26.51 2.32
C LEU A 138 -18.79 -25.51 3.42
N GLU A 139 -19.96 -25.64 4.08
CA GLU A 139 -20.50 -24.62 5.00
C GLU A 139 -19.90 -24.60 6.41
N GLU A 140 -19.41 -25.72 6.97
CA GLU A 140 -18.70 -25.69 8.27
C GLU A 140 -17.37 -24.91 8.17
N ARG A 141 -16.97 -24.51 6.96
CA ARG A 141 -15.84 -23.62 6.74
C ARG A 141 -16.12 -22.18 7.06
N ASP A 142 -17.35 -21.69 7.17
CA ASP A 142 -17.54 -20.23 7.28
C ASP A 142 -16.96 -19.66 8.59
N VAL A 143 -17.00 -20.41 9.69
CA VAL A 143 -16.38 -20.00 10.96
C VAL A 143 -14.85 -20.09 10.91
N LEU A 144 -14.30 -21.11 10.24
CA LEU A 144 -12.85 -21.30 10.08
C LEU A 144 -12.25 -20.36 9.01
N GLN A 145 -13.03 -20.05 7.97
CA GLN A 145 -12.69 -19.13 6.90
C GLN A 145 -12.70 -17.70 7.43
N ARG A 146 -13.66 -17.35 8.30
CA ARG A 146 -13.67 -16.04 8.97
C ARG A 146 -12.49 -15.88 9.91
N SER A 147 -12.11 -16.91 10.67
CA SER A 147 -10.94 -16.84 11.55
C SER A 147 -9.62 -16.75 10.78
N VAL A 148 -9.47 -17.48 9.65
CA VAL A 148 -8.31 -17.36 8.77
C VAL A 148 -8.24 -15.99 8.09
N VAL A 149 -9.36 -15.48 7.59
CA VAL A 149 -9.44 -14.14 6.97
C VAL A 149 -9.10 -13.07 8.00
N VAL A 150 -9.61 -13.14 9.23
CA VAL A 150 -9.28 -12.19 10.30
C VAL A 150 -7.81 -12.31 10.70
N ALA A 151 -7.29 -13.53 10.86
CA ALA A 151 -5.89 -13.77 11.20
C ALA A 151 -4.92 -13.25 10.13
N ALA A 152 -5.31 -13.27 8.86
CA ALA A 152 -4.53 -12.69 7.75
C ALA A 152 -4.74 -11.18 7.62
N ALA A 153 -5.98 -10.69 7.77
CA ALA A 153 -6.32 -9.28 7.54
C ALA A 153 -5.84 -8.36 8.66
N VAL A 154 -5.86 -8.81 9.93
CA VAL A 154 -5.47 -7.99 11.08
C VAL A 154 -4.00 -7.54 11.00
N PRO A 155 -3.00 -8.44 10.82
CA PRO A 155 -1.60 -8.03 10.71
C PRO A 155 -1.37 -7.10 9.53
N VAL A 156 -2.03 -7.37 8.39
CA VAL A 156 -1.93 -6.57 7.17
C VAL A 156 -2.46 -5.15 7.40
N THR A 157 -3.62 -5.04 8.06
CA THR A 157 -4.25 -3.76 8.36
C THR A 157 -3.42 -2.96 9.37
N VAL A 158 -2.91 -3.60 10.42
CA VAL A 158 -2.05 -2.95 11.41
C VAL A 158 -0.77 -2.46 10.76
N ALA A 159 -0.13 -3.29 9.94
CA ALA A 159 1.08 -2.91 9.24
C ALA A 159 0.83 -1.74 8.26
N LEU A 160 -0.26 -1.77 7.49
CA LEU A 160 -0.67 -0.68 6.59
C LEU A 160 -0.88 0.64 7.34
N LEU A 161 -1.67 0.62 8.42
CA LEU A 161 -1.94 1.82 9.22
C LEU A 161 -0.66 2.37 9.87
N GLY A 162 0.16 1.49 10.43
CA GLY A 162 1.43 1.87 11.05
C GLY A 162 2.41 2.50 10.05
N SER A 163 2.48 1.94 8.84
CA SER A 163 3.35 2.49 7.79
C SER A 163 2.82 3.79 7.20
N LEU A 164 1.50 3.97 7.04
CA LEU A 164 0.93 5.29 6.71
C LEU A 164 1.26 6.34 7.77
N ALA A 165 1.16 5.99 9.05
CA ALA A 165 1.51 6.89 10.16
C ALA A 165 2.99 7.27 10.12
N LEU A 166 3.88 6.30 9.89
CA LEU A 166 5.32 6.56 9.72
C LEU A 166 5.61 7.43 8.50
N LEU A 167 4.91 7.23 7.39
CA LEU A 167 5.07 8.02 6.17
C LEU A 167 4.65 9.47 6.40
N TRP A 168 3.54 9.69 7.10
CA TRP A 168 3.08 11.01 7.50
C TRP A 168 4.09 11.73 8.41
N LEU A 169 4.59 11.03 9.43
CA LEU A 169 5.61 11.56 10.35
C LEU A 169 6.92 11.85 9.60
N GLY A 170 7.37 10.94 8.76
CA GLY A 170 8.60 11.05 7.96
C GLY A 170 8.55 12.20 6.97
N ALA A 171 7.44 12.37 6.24
CA ALA A 171 7.24 13.53 5.36
C ALA A 171 7.18 14.84 6.16
N GLY A 172 6.55 14.81 7.34
CA GLY A 172 6.49 15.95 8.25
C GLY A 172 7.88 16.41 8.72
N GLN A 173 8.74 15.46 9.10
CA GLN A 173 10.12 15.73 9.53
C GLN A 173 11.03 16.10 8.34
N GLY A 174 10.96 15.36 7.23
CA GLY A 174 11.80 15.59 6.05
C GLY A 174 11.59 16.95 5.40
N LEU A 175 10.35 17.47 5.40
CA LEU A 175 10.04 18.82 4.90
C LEU A 175 10.12 19.91 5.99
N ALA A 176 10.53 19.60 7.21
CA ALA A 176 10.64 20.61 8.28
C ALA A 176 11.77 21.64 8.01
N PRO A 177 12.98 21.24 7.55
CA PRO A 177 14.05 22.19 7.23
C PRO A 177 13.67 23.20 6.16
N LEU A 178 12.93 22.77 5.13
CA LEU A 178 12.45 23.66 4.07
C LEU A 178 11.50 24.74 4.60
N LYS A 179 10.64 24.38 5.56
CA LYS A 179 9.76 25.34 6.23
C LYS A 179 10.59 26.33 7.07
N ARG A 180 11.65 25.89 7.74
CA ARG A 180 12.57 26.77 8.48
C ARG A 180 13.28 27.75 7.56
N ILE A 181 13.78 27.31 6.40
CA ILE A 181 14.39 28.21 5.39
C ILE A 181 13.39 29.28 4.95
N ARG A 182 12.17 28.85 4.58
CA ARG A 182 11.11 29.77 4.18
C ARG A 182 10.79 30.79 5.27
N ASP A 183 10.61 30.33 6.51
CA ASP A 183 10.24 31.17 7.63
C ASP A 183 11.40 32.13 8.02
N ALA A 184 12.66 31.72 7.83
CA ALA A 184 13.83 32.59 8.01
C ALA A 184 13.91 33.68 6.94
N LEU A 185 13.61 33.32 5.68
CA LEU A 185 13.56 34.28 4.56
C LEU A 185 12.40 35.29 4.73
N THR A 186 11.21 34.86 5.14
CA THR A 186 10.05 35.77 5.28
C THR A 186 10.12 36.68 6.50
N ARG A 187 10.87 36.30 7.55
CA ARG A 187 11.07 37.15 8.73
C ARG A 187 12.09 38.27 8.51
N ARG A 188 12.86 38.23 7.42
CA ARG A 188 13.83 39.29 7.11
C ARG A 188 13.17 40.49 6.46
N GLY A 189 13.60 41.67 6.89
CA GLY A 189 13.30 42.92 6.20
C GLY A 189 13.98 42.96 4.83
N ALA A 190 13.39 43.69 3.89
CA ALA A 190 13.86 43.79 2.50
C ALA A 190 15.33 44.27 2.38
N ASP A 191 15.82 45.02 3.37
CA ASP A 191 17.17 45.59 3.38
C ASP A 191 18.20 44.75 4.15
N SER A 192 17.80 43.61 4.72
CA SER A 192 18.71 42.76 5.51
C SER A 192 19.55 41.86 4.61
N LEU A 193 20.85 42.16 4.54
CA LEU A 193 21.85 41.44 3.72
C LEU A 193 22.74 40.49 4.53
N GLU A 194 22.38 40.21 5.78
CA GLU A 194 23.12 39.27 6.62
C GLU A 194 23.12 37.85 6.00
N PRO A 195 24.05 36.95 6.35
CA PRO A 195 23.99 35.56 5.90
C PRO A 195 22.81 34.80 6.52
N LEU A 196 22.17 33.89 5.79
CA LEU A 196 21.27 32.89 6.36
C LEU A 196 22.08 31.85 7.13
N GLU A 197 22.00 31.91 8.45
CA GLU A 197 22.58 30.90 9.34
C GLU A 197 21.47 30.02 9.90
N LEU A 198 21.44 28.78 9.40
CA LEU A 198 20.45 27.78 9.80
C LEU A 198 21.21 26.55 10.31
N ALA A 199 21.04 26.23 11.60
CA ALA A 199 21.64 25.04 12.19
C ALA A 199 20.92 23.76 11.72
N ALA A 200 21.68 22.69 11.52
CA ALA A 200 21.19 21.34 11.20
C ALA A 200 20.35 21.24 9.90
N LEU A 201 20.96 21.65 8.78
CA LEU A 201 20.43 21.43 7.43
C LEU A 201 20.89 20.08 6.85
N PRO A 202 20.01 19.34 6.15
CA PRO A 202 20.40 18.20 5.32
C PRO A 202 21.45 18.60 4.27
N SER A 203 22.31 17.66 3.87
CA SER A 203 23.34 17.86 2.84
C SER A 203 22.79 18.42 1.54
N GLU A 204 21.57 18.03 1.19
CA GLU A 204 20.90 18.39 -0.07
C GLU A 204 20.45 19.86 -0.09
N LEU A 205 20.24 20.47 1.08
CA LEU A 205 19.76 21.85 1.20
C LEU A 205 20.89 22.85 1.49
N LYS A 206 22.09 22.40 1.88
CA LYS A 206 23.24 23.30 2.12
C LYS A 206 23.61 24.13 0.88
N PRO A 207 23.74 23.57 -0.34
CA PRO A 207 24.14 24.34 -1.52
C PRO A 207 23.13 25.45 -1.86
N LEU A 208 21.84 25.24 -1.57
CA LEU A 208 20.81 26.25 -1.78
C LEU A 208 21.01 27.47 -0.87
N VAL A 209 21.30 27.24 0.41
CA VAL A 209 21.58 28.32 1.38
C VAL A 209 22.88 29.04 1.04
N GLU A 210 23.91 28.30 0.65
CA GLU A 210 25.20 28.88 0.21
C GLU A 210 25.02 29.79 -1.02
N THR A 211 24.30 29.33 -2.04
CA THR A 211 24.02 30.12 -3.24
C THR A 211 23.26 31.39 -2.91
N GLN A 212 22.29 31.30 -1.99
CA GLN A 212 21.51 32.46 -1.56
C GLN A 212 22.37 33.47 -0.77
N ASN A 213 23.28 32.99 0.08
CA ASN A 213 24.22 33.83 0.81
C ASN A 213 25.21 34.53 -0.12
N GLN A 214 25.70 33.83 -1.16
CA GLN A 214 26.56 34.44 -2.19
C GLN A 214 25.82 35.57 -2.93
N LEU A 215 24.53 35.41 -3.22
CA LEU A 215 23.73 36.47 -3.83
C LEU A 215 23.62 37.68 -2.91
N PHE A 216 23.34 37.49 -1.62
CA PHE A 216 23.31 38.59 -0.65
C PHE A 216 24.64 39.32 -0.55
N GLN A 217 25.76 38.60 -0.55
CA GLN A 217 27.10 39.21 -0.59
C GLN A 217 27.32 40.06 -1.84
N ARG A 218 26.90 39.58 -3.02
CA ARG A 218 27.02 40.35 -4.27
C ARG A 218 26.19 41.62 -4.24
N ILE A 219 24.97 41.57 -3.72
CA ILE A 219 24.09 42.74 -3.58
C ILE A 219 24.71 43.74 -2.61
N ALA A 220 25.21 43.28 -1.46
CA ALA A 220 25.90 44.16 -0.50
C ALA A 220 27.09 44.88 -1.12
N GLN A 221 27.92 44.16 -1.89
CA GLN A 221 29.05 44.75 -2.60
C GLN A 221 28.65 45.73 -3.70
N ALA A 222 27.49 45.55 -4.33
CA ALA A 222 26.98 46.46 -5.35
C ALA A 222 26.48 47.78 -4.73
N ILE A 223 25.67 47.68 -3.66
CA ILE A 223 25.16 48.84 -2.91
C ILE A 223 26.32 49.68 -2.34
N GLU A 224 27.33 49.01 -1.80
CA GLU A 224 28.50 49.70 -1.25
C GLU A 224 29.33 50.43 -2.34
N ARG A 225 29.40 49.86 -3.55
CA ARG A 225 30.02 50.53 -4.71
C ARG A 225 29.23 51.75 -5.15
N GLU A 226 27.91 51.65 -5.20
CA GLU A 226 27.01 52.76 -5.56
C GLU A 226 27.11 53.91 -4.56
N ARG A 227 27.13 53.60 -3.25
CA ARG A 227 27.33 54.61 -2.18
C ARG A 227 28.65 55.36 -2.32
N ARG A 228 29.74 54.65 -2.58
CA ARG A 228 31.05 55.27 -2.81
C ARG A 228 31.05 56.17 -4.04
N LEU A 229 30.52 55.70 -5.17
CA LEU A 229 30.46 56.50 -6.40
C LEU A 229 29.63 57.77 -6.22
N THR A 230 28.51 57.69 -5.50
CA THR A 230 27.66 58.86 -5.22
C THR A 230 28.36 59.85 -4.28
N GLY A 231 29.09 59.34 -3.28
CA GLY A 231 29.89 60.15 -2.36
C GLY A 231 31.03 60.87 -3.08
N ASP A 232 31.77 60.14 -3.90
CA ASP A 232 32.89 60.68 -4.69
C ASP A 232 32.38 61.72 -5.70
N ALA A 233 31.30 61.43 -6.43
CA ALA A 233 30.69 62.38 -7.36
C ALA A 233 30.23 63.68 -6.66
N ALA A 234 29.63 63.57 -5.47
CA ALA A 234 29.22 64.75 -4.70
C ALA A 234 30.41 65.61 -4.25
N HIS A 235 31.55 64.98 -3.93
CA HIS A 235 32.78 65.67 -3.55
C HIS A 235 33.44 66.34 -4.77
N GLU A 236 33.58 65.61 -5.86
CA GLU A 236 34.16 66.07 -7.12
C GLU A 236 33.37 67.19 -7.77
N LEU A 237 32.04 67.25 -7.60
CA LEU A 237 31.21 68.36 -8.09
C LEU A 237 31.27 69.61 -7.19
N ARG A 238 31.54 69.45 -5.89
CA ARG A 238 31.63 70.59 -4.94
C ARG A 238 32.84 71.48 -5.24
N SER A 239 33.97 70.88 -5.64
CA SER A 239 35.21 71.60 -5.95
C SER A 239 35.07 72.59 -7.14
N PRO A 240 34.63 72.17 -8.35
CA PRO A 240 34.45 73.08 -9.49
C PRO A 240 33.33 74.09 -9.26
N LEU A 241 32.25 73.71 -8.56
CA LEU A 241 31.15 74.64 -8.26
C LEU A 241 31.58 75.73 -7.28
N THR A 242 32.50 75.41 -6.35
CA THR A 242 33.13 76.40 -5.49
C THR A 242 34.01 77.33 -6.31
N ALA A 243 34.85 76.80 -7.21
CA ALA A 243 35.68 77.62 -8.10
C ALA A 243 34.85 78.59 -8.97
N ILE A 244 33.74 78.12 -9.57
CA ILE A 244 32.82 78.97 -10.33
C ILE A 244 32.22 80.07 -9.44
N LYS A 245 31.81 79.76 -8.21
CA LYS A 245 31.34 80.77 -7.25
C LYS A 245 32.41 81.81 -6.94
N THR A 246 33.66 81.40 -6.73
CA THR A 246 34.76 82.34 -6.47
C THR A 246 35.00 83.25 -7.67
N HIS A 247 35.00 82.72 -8.90
CA HIS A 247 35.15 83.52 -10.11
C HIS A 247 34.02 84.54 -10.28
N LEU A 248 32.76 84.15 -10.03
CA LEU A 248 31.62 85.07 -10.05
C LEU A 248 31.73 86.15 -8.97
N GLN A 249 32.26 85.82 -7.79
CA GLN A 249 32.44 86.77 -6.71
C GLN A 249 33.54 87.80 -7.01
N VAL A 250 34.66 87.36 -7.62
CA VAL A 250 35.71 88.26 -8.11
C VAL A 250 35.18 89.19 -9.21
N ALA A 251 34.42 88.65 -10.17
CA ALA A 251 33.82 89.45 -11.24
C ALA A 251 32.91 90.56 -10.69
N ARG A 252 32.05 90.25 -9.70
CA ARG A 252 31.20 91.27 -9.04
C ARG A 252 32.01 92.33 -8.29
N MET A 253 33.12 91.95 -7.64
CA MET A 253 33.99 92.92 -6.96
C MET A 253 34.69 93.86 -7.95
N THR A 254 35.12 93.33 -9.10
CA THR A 254 35.75 94.15 -10.14
C THR A 254 34.77 95.09 -10.84
N GLU A 255 33.50 94.70 -11.03
CA GLU A 255 32.46 95.60 -11.56
C GLU A 255 32.08 96.71 -10.55
N GLY A 256 32.04 96.40 -9.25
CA GLY A 256 31.79 97.39 -8.20
C GLY A 256 32.89 98.45 -8.07
N ALA A 257 34.16 98.06 -8.20
CA ALA A 257 35.29 98.98 -8.16
C ALA A 257 35.38 99.90 -9.39
N ALA A 258 34.90 99.44 -10.56
CA ALA A 258 34.81 100.26 -11.77
C ALA A 258 33.66 101.29 -11.72
N ALA A 259 32.61 101.02 -10.92
CA ALA A 259 31.48 101.93 -10.72
C ALA A 259 31.73 103.03 -9.67
N GLU A 260 32.69 102.85 -8.75
CA GLU A 260 33.10 103.89 -7.77
C GLU A 260 34.14 104.88 -8.31
N GLN A 261 34.74 104.60 -9.48
CA GLN A 261 35.76 105.45 -10.11
C GLN A 261 35.23 106.28 -11.30
N ALA A 262 33.93 106.25 -11.59
CA ALA A 262 33.25 107.06 -12.60
C ALA A 262 32.36 108.12 -11.95
#